data_AF-A0A4Q2Y9V0-F1
#
_entry.id   AF-A0A4Q2Y9V0-F1
#
_cell.length_a   1.000
_cell.length_b   1.000
_cell.length_c   1.000
_cell.angle_alpha   90.00
_cell.angle_beta   90.00
_cell.angle_gamma   90.00
#
_symmetry.space_group_name_H-M   'P 1'
#
loop_
_entity.id
_entity.type
_entity.pdbx_description
1 polymer ?
#
loop_
_entity_poly.entity_id
_entity_poly.type
_entity_poly.pdbx_seq_one_letter_code
_entity_poly.pdbx_strand_id
1 'polypeptide(L)'
;MDSRHIAVIDFGSQYTQLIVRRVREQGFFSRLYQPHELRETGTPAAVILSGGPRSVTEEGSPDIDLDYLLAMDVPVLGVCYGMQLLSKKLGGSVAPGNTREYGPAQLVPCALNSLFAGLSSSAQIWMSHSDTVKTLPPDAVVLGKNQHGVPVALQFGPKLFGIQFHPEVSHSHEGAKILSNFLAMAPDAAPFRIEDFKQELITQIKERCHGREVVCAVSGGVDSTVLAVLLKEANVPHRAIFVDNGLLRLNEVEEVQAQFARLGVNLE
;
A
#
# COMPACT_ATOMS: atom_id res chain seq x y z
N MET A 1 -17.51 11.37 5.35
CA MET A 1 -16.55 12.44 5.08
C MET A 1 -15.71 12.01 3.91
N ASP A 2 -15.76 12.74 2.80
CA ASP A 2 -14.87 12.57 1.65
C ASP A 2 -13.45 12.94 2.08
N SER A 3 -12.73 11.98 2.64
CA SER A 3 -11.34 12.19 3.03
C SER A 3 -10.49 12.26 1.77
N ARG A 4 -9.61 13.26 1.69
CA ARG A 4 -8.57 13.42 0.67
C ARG A 4 -7.47 12.35 0.84
N HIS A 5 -7.85 11.09 0.86
CA HIS A 5 -6.97 9.96 1.12
C HIS A 5 -6.12 9.61 -0.10
N ILE A 6 -5.08 8.80 0.11
CA ILE A 6 -4.34 8.14 -0.97
C ILE A 6 -5.08 6.86 -1.33
N ALA A 7 -5.58 6.76 -2.56
CA ALA A 7 -6.23 5.56 -3.06
C ALA A 7 -5.18 4.59 -3.60
N VAL A 8 -5.15 3.35 -3.10
CA VAL A 8 -4.31 2.28 -3.63
C VAL A 8 -5.20 1.28 -4.35
N ILE A 9 -4.99 1.10 -5.65
CA ILE A 9 -5.74 0.15 -6.48
C ILE A 9 -4.97 -1.17 -6.54
N ASP A 10 -5.60 -2.26 -6.11
CA ASP A 10 -5.00 -3.58 -6.05
C ASP A 10 -5.18 -4.38 -7.35
N PHE A 11 -4.08 -4.67 -8.04
CA PHE A 11 -4.09 -5.60 -9.17
C PHE A 11 -3.65 -7.03 -8.79
N GLY A 12 -3.63 -7.34 -7.50
CA GLY A 12 -3.35 -8.67 -6.94
C GLY A 12 -1.89 -8.88 -6.53
N SER A 13 -1.10 -7.81 -6.34
CA SER A 13 0.26 -7.96 -5.83
C SER A 13 0.28 -8.43 -4.38
N GLN A 14 1.20 -9.35 -4.07
CA GLN A 14 1.55 -9.70 -2.70
C GLN A 14 2.02 -8.50 -1.86
N TYR A 15 2.44 -7.40 -2.48
CA TYR A 15 2.96 -6.20 -1.80
C TYR A 15 1.94 -5.07 -1.69
N THR A 16 0.71 -5.21 -2.19
CA THR A 16 -0.25 -4.09 -2.20
C THR A 16 -0.55 -3.56 -0.78
N GLN A 17 -0.73 -4.45 0.19
CA GLN A 17 -0.91 -4.07 1.60
C GLN A 17 0.32 -3.33 2.18
N LEU A 18 1.52 -3.65 1.67
CA LEU A 18 2.74 -2.98 2.08
C LEU A 18 2.78 -1.54 1.54
N ILE A 19 2.30 -1.27 0.33
CA ILE A 19 2.13 0.10 -0.19
C ILE A 19 1.24 0.92 0.75
N VAL A 20 0.06 0.38 1.10
CA VAL A 20 -0.89 1.04 2.04
C VAL A 20 -0.21 1.38 3.35
N ARG A 21 0.55 0.42 3.91
CA ARG A 21 1.32 0.60 5.13
C ARG A 21 2.42 1.66 4.98
N ARG A 22 3.21 1.65 3.91
CA ARG A 22 4.28 2.65 3.68
C ARG A 22 3.72 4.06 3.56
N VAL A 23 2.55 4.23 2.94
CA VAL A 23 1.88 5.53 2.87
C VAL A 23 1.46 6.02 4.27
N ARG A 24 0.94 5.12 5.12
CA ARG A 24 0.60 5.44 6.52
C ARG A 24 1.82 5.74 7.38
N GLU A 25 2.93 5.03 7.18
CA GLU A 25 4.21 5.30 7.86
C GLU A 25 4.78 6.68 7.48
N GLN A 26 4.45 7.19 6.29
CA GLN A 26 4.76 8.56 5.86
C GLN A 26 3.74 9.61 6.37
N GLY A 27 2.77 9.20 7.19
CA GLY A 27 1.82 10.10 7.84
C GLY A 27 0.59 10.46 7.00
N PHE A 28 0.28 9.71 5.94
CA PHE A 28 -0.89 9.96 5.10
C PHE A 28 -1.93 8.85 5.20
N PHE A 29 -3.21 9.22 5.20
CA PHE A 29 -4.30 8.27 5.24
C PHE A 29 -4.46 7.60 3.88
N SER A 30 -4.49 6.27 3.87
CA SER A 30 -4.59 5.47 2.66
C SER A 30 -5.68 4.41 2.79
N ARG A 31 -6.34 4.13 1.67
CA ARG A 31 -7.35 3.08 1.53
C ARG A 31 -7.03 2.21 0.32
N LEU A 32 -7.38 0.93 0.45
CA LEU A 32 -7.20 -0.08 -0.57
C LEU A 32 -8.53 -0.29 -1.31
N TYR A 33 -8.46 -0.38 -2.63
CA TYR A 33 -9.61 -0.60 -3.51
C TYR A 33 -9.27 -1.65 -4.56
N GLN A 34 -10.27 -2.38 -5.02
CA GLN A 34 -10.20 -3.21 -6.21
C GLN A 34 -10.35 -2.35 -7.47
N PRO A 35 -9.91 -2.81 -8.65
CA PRO A 35 -9.93 -2.00 -9.87
C PRO A 35 -11.34 -1.55 -10.29
N HIS A 36 -12.35 -2.39 -10.03
CA HIS A 36 -13.76 -2.07 -10.31
C HIS A 36 -14.33 -1.01 -9.36
N GLU A 37 -13.70 -0.78 -8.20
CA GLU A 37 -14.09 0.20 -7.19
C GLU A 37 -13.46 1.58 -7.45
N LEU A 38 -12.79 1.81 -8.60
CA LEU A 38 -12.13 3.09 -8.89
C LEU A 38 -13.08 4.30 -8.69
N ARG A 39 -14.36 4.16 -9.06
CA ARG A 39 -15.38 5.21 -8.90
C ARG A 39 -15.81 5.43 -7.45
N GLU A 40 -15.60 4.44 -6.59
CA GLU A 40 -15.90 4.50 -5.15
C GLU A 40 -14.81 5.23 -4.36
N THR A 41 -13.66 5.50 -5.00
CA THR A 41 -12.58 6.31 -4.39
C THR A 41 -13.00 7.77 -4.15
N GLY A 42 -14.04 8.26 -4.82
CA GLY A 42 -14.51 9.64 -4.69
C GLY A 42 -13.47 10.64 -5.21
N THR A 43 -12.97 11.52 -4.32
CA THR A 43 -11.98 12.55 -4.65
C THR A 43 -10.66 12.34 -3.90
N PRO A 44 -9.87 11.30 -4.24
CA PRO A 44 -8.61 11.02 -3.58
C PRO A 44 -7.60 12.14 -3.80
N ALA A 45 -6.60 12.26 -2.93
CA ALA A 45 -5.50 13.22 -3.11
C ALA A 45 -4.46 12.74 -4.13
N ALA A 46 -4.27 11.42 -4.22
CA ALA A 46 -3.45 10.75 -5.22
C ALA A 46 -3.90 9.30 -5.38
N VAL A 47 -3.49 8.67 -6.49
CA VAL A 47 -3.77 7.26 -6.78
C VAL A 47 -2.47 6.49 -6.95
N ILE A 48 -2.36 5.30 -6.34
CA ILE A 48 -1.28 4.36 -6.57
C ILE A 48 -1.87 3.10 -7.21
N LEU A 49 -1.45 2.79 -8.42
CA LEU A 49 -1.80 1.55 -9.13
C LEU A 49 -0.76 0.50 -8.75
N SER A 50 -1.16 -0.55 -8.02
CA SER A 50 -0.22 -1.55 -7.50
C SER A 50 0.33 -2.47 -8.60
N GLY A 51 1.25 -3.35 -8.20
CA GLY A 51 1.67 -4.46 -9.05
C GLY A 51 0.59 -5.54 -9.18
N GLY A 52 0.89 -6.56 -9.96
CA GLY A 52 0.03 -7.71 -10.14
C GLY A 52 0.82 -8.88 -10.70
N PRO A 53 0.40 -10.13 -10.46
CA PRO A 53 1.12 -11.32 -10.91
C PRO A 53 0.87 -11.65 -12.39
N ARG A 54 -0.16 -11.04 -13.00
CA ARG A 54 -0.60 -11.31 -14.37
C ARG A 54 0.08 -10.39 -15.37
N SER A 55 0.18 -10.81 -16.63
CA SER A 55 0.52 -9.90 -17.72
C SER A 55 -0.66 -8.97 -18.05
N VAL A 56 -0.38 -7.71 -18.39
CA VAL A 56 -1.38 -6.78 -18.94
C VAL A 56 -1.85 -7.17 -20.35
N THR A 57 -1.19 -8.14 -20.99
CA THR A 57 -1.53 -8.63 -22.33
C THR A 57 -2.43 -9.87 -22.32
N GLU A 58 -2.57 -10.53 -21.17
CA GLU A 58 -3.45 -11.69 -21.01
C GLU A 58 -4.92 -11.31 -21.10
N GLU A 59 -5.73 -12.21 -21.65
CA GLU A 59 -7.17 -12.06 -21.66
C GLU A 59 -7.75 -12.07 -20.23
N GLY A 60 -8.68 -11.15 -19.96
CA GLY A 60 -9.27 -10.97 -18.64
C GLY A 60 -8.31 -10.46 -17.58
N SER A 61 -7.13 -9.94 -17.95
CA SER A 61 -6.23 -9.28 -16.99
C SER A 61 -6.93 -8.09 -16.31
N PRO A 62 -6.71 -7.86 -15.01
CA PRO A 62 -7.29 -6.72 -14.30
C PRO A 62 -7.14 -5.39 -15.04
N ASP A 63 -8.22 -4.63 -15.19
CA ASP A 63 -8.20 -3.40 -15.96
C ASP A 63 -8.78 -2.22 -15.17
N ILE A 64 -8.55 -1.00 -15.67
CA ILE A 64 -9.08 0.22 -15.08
C ILE A 64 -9.60 1.20 -16.14
N ASP A 65 -10.60 2.00 -15.76
CA ASP A 65 -11.14 3.09 -16.58
C ASP A 65 -10.13 4.25 -16.61
N LEU A 66 -9.34 4.35 -17.68
CA LEU A 66 -8.29 5.37 -17.82
C LEU A 66 -8.88 6.78 -17.95
N ASP A 67 -9.97 6.94 -18.69
CA ASP A 67 -10.58 8.26 -18.89
C ASP A 67 -11.05 8.84 -17.55
N TYR A 68 -11.67 8.00 -16.72
CA TYR A 68 -12.06 8.40 -15.37
C TYR A 68 -10.84 8.69 -14.48
N LEU A 69 -9.80 7.84 -14.52
CA LEU A 69 -8.56 8.06 -13.75
C LEU A 69 -7.89 9.40 -14.12
N LEU A 70 -7.82 9.73 -15.41
CA LEU A 70 -7.25 10.99 -15.89
C LEU A 70 -8.13 12.19 -15.53
N ALA A 71 -9.45 12.03 -15.58
CA ALA A 71 -10.41 13.09 -15.22
C ALA A 71 -10.36 13.49 -13.74
N MET A 72 -9.81 12.64 -12.85
CA MET A 72 -9.59 13.01 -11.44
C MET A 72 -8.58 14.15 -11.26
N ASP A 73 -7.66 14.36 -12.23
CA ASP A 73 -6.60 15.38 -12.19
C ASP A 73 -5.73 15.36 -10.90
N VAL A 74 -5.42 14.17 -10.41
CA VAL A 74 -4.56 13.95 -9.23
C VAL A 74 -3.27 13.22 -9.61
N PRO A 75 -2.20 13.31 -8.80
CA PRO A 75 -1.00 12.49 -8.98
C PRO A 75 -1.32 11.00 -9.03
N VAL A 76 -0.75 10.30 -10.01
CA VAL A 76 -0.86 8.84 -10.13
C VAL A 76 0.53 8.21 -10.23
N LEU A 77 0.76 7.15 -9.45
CA LEU A 77 1.94 6.32 -9.54
C LEU A 77 1.56 4.87 -9.89
N GLY A 78 2.00 4.40 -11.05
CA GLY A 78 1.93 2.99 -11.42
C GLY A 78 3.15 2.20 -10.97
N VAL A 79 2.95 1.12 -10.22
CA VAL A 79 4.00 0.24 -9.74
C VAL A 79 3.92 -1.09 -10.49
N CYS A 80 4.99 -1.50 -11.17
CA CYS A 80 5.08 -2.71 -11.97
C CYS A 80 3.91 -2.87 -12.96
N TYR A 81 2.92 -3.71 -12.62
CA TYR A 81 1.69 -3.88 -13.41
C TYR A 81 1.00 -2.54 -13.69
N GLY A 82 0.89 -1.66 -12.68
CA GLY A 82 0.32 -0.32 -12.86
C GLY A 82 1.05 0.51 -13.92
N MET A 83 2.39 0.48 -13.95
CA MET A 83 3.19 1.16 -14.99
C MET A 83 2.95 0.54 -16.37
N GLN A 84 2.87 -0.78 -16.45
CA GLN A 84 2.62 -1.50 -17.71
C GLN A 84 1.21 -1.21 -18.25
N LEU A 85 0.22 -1.16 -17.36
CA LEU A 85 -1.16 -0.87 -17.69
C LEU A 85 -1.28 0.55 -18.27
N LEU A 86 -0.70 1.54 -17.59
CA LEU A 86 -0.63 2.92 -18.08
C LEU A 86 0.08 2.99 -19.43
N SER A 87 1.22 2.30 -19.57
CA SER A 87 1.97 2.28 -20.83
C SER A 87 1.14 1.71 -21.99
N LYS A 88 0.44 0.59 -21.77
CA LYS A 88 -0.43 -0.01 -22.80
C LYS A 88 -1.59 0.92 -23.17
N LYS A 89 -2.29 1.48 -22.18
CA LYS A 89 -3.47 2.31 -22.45
C LYS A 89 -3.15 3.66 -23.09
N LEU A 90 -1.94 4.17 -22.87
CA LEU A 90 -1.49 5.43 -23.47
C LEU A 90 -0.83 5.25 -24.85
N GLY A 91 -1.01 4.09 -25.49
CA GLY A 91 -0.54 3.84 -26.87
C GLY A 91 0.87 3.27 -26.98
N GLY A 92 1.49 2.88 -25.85
CA GLY A 92 2.69 2.05 -25.84
C GLY A 92 2.37 0.56 -26.06
N SER A 93 3.41 -0.28 -26.04
CA SER A 93 3.26 -1.73 -26.08
C SER A 93 4.05 -2.40 -24.96
N VAL A 94 3.49 -3.48 -24.42
CA VAL A 94 4.10 -4.33 -23.39
C VAL A 94 4.29 -5.71 -24.00
N ALA A 95 5.45 -6.32 -23.74
CA ALA A 95 5.76 -7.67 -24.21
C ALA A 95 6.51 -8.44 -23.12
N PRO A 96 6.48 -9.77 -23.14
CA PRO A 96 7.36 -10.58 -22.31
C PRO A 96 8.82 -10.13 -22.51
N GLY A 97 9.50 -9.85 -21.40
CA GLY A 97 10.91 -9.50 -21.40
C GLY A 97 11.78 -10.71 -21.77
N ASN A 98 12.92 -10.45 -22.42
CA ASN A 98 13.88 -11.49 -22.77
C ASN A 98 14.55 -12.13 -21.54
N THR A 99 14.56 -11.41 -20.42
CA THR A 99 15.07 -11.84 -19.11
C THR A 99 14.00 -11.58 -18.07
N ARG A 100 13.66 -12.61 -17.30
CA ARG A 100 12.81 -12.47 -16.10
C ARG A 100 13.64 -11.76 -15.03
N GLU A 101 13.47 -10.45 -14.88
CA GLU A 101 14.14 -9.67 -13.85
C GLU A 101 13.37 -9.79 -12.54
N TYR A 102 13.64 -10.87 -11.83
CA TYR A 102 13.26 -11.03 -10.42
C TYR A 102 14.50 -10.82 -9.57
N GLY A 103 14.53 -9.74 -8.79
CA GLY A 103 15.60 -9.50 -7.83
C GLY A 103 16.18 -8.08 -7.87
N PRO A 104 17.39 -7.90 -7.29
CA PRO A 104 18.00 -6.59 -7.17
C PRO A 104 18.51 -6.10 -8.52
N ALA A 105 18.26 -4.82 -8.81
CA ALA A 105 18.81 -4.10 -9.94
C ALA A 105 19.26 -2.70 -9.50
N GLN A 106 20.01 -2.02 -10.35
CA GLN A 106 20.52 -0.67 -10.10
C GLN A 106 19.72 0.33 -10.92
N LEU A 107 18.99 1.22 -10.24
CA LEU A 107 18.34 2.39 -10.84
C LEU A 107 19.39 3.48 -11.08
N VAL A 108 19.43 3.99 -12.31
CA VAL A 108 20.17 5.18 -12.71
C VAL A 108 19.16 6.26 -13.14
N PRO A 109 18.86 7.24 -12.26
CA PRO A 109 17.98 8.36 -12.60
C PRO A 109 18.56 9.21 -13.74
N CYS A 110 17.71 9.65 -14.68
CA CYS A 110 18.10 10.60 -15.72
C CYS A 110 18.27 12.02 -15.16
N ALA A 111 17.52 12.34 -14.10
CA ALA A 111 17.65 13.56 -13.31
C ALA A 111 17.24 13.29 -11.86
N LEU A 112 17.81 14.06 -10.93
CA LEU A 112 17.52 13.97 -9.49
C LEU A 112 16.45 15.00 -9.07
N ASN A 113 15.29 14.94 -9.73
CA ASN A 113 14.16 15.85 -9.51
C ASN A 113 12.83 15.06 -9.46
N SER A 114 11.73 15.74 -9.15
CA SER A 114 10.39 15.12 -9.10
C SER A 114 10.39 13.85 -8.23
N LEU A 115 10.02 12.70 -8.79
CA LEU A 115 10.03 11.39 -8.13
C LEU A 115 11.40 10.99 -7.56
N PHE A 116 12.49 11.47 -8.15
CA PHE A 116 13.87 11.14 -7.78
C PHE A 116 14.62 12.29 -7.11
N ALA A 117 13.90 13.28 -6.58
CA ALA A 117 14.50 14.36 -5.80
C ALA A 117 15.31 13.82 -4.61
N GLY A 118 16.58 14.20 -4.56
CA GLY A 118 17.51 13.87 -3.49
C GLY A 118 18.00 12.42 -3.44
N LEU A 119 17.65 11.56 -4.40
CA LEU A 119 18.23 10.22 -4.48
C LEU A 119 19.73 10.26 -4.77
N SER A 120 20.42 9.14 -4.55
CA SER A 120 21.75 8.91 -5.08
C SER A 120 21.75 8.87 -6.62
N SER A 121 22.89 9.14 -7.25
CA SER A 121 23.05 8.98 -8.72
C SER A 121 22.84 7.55 -9.21
N SER A 122 22.88 6.60 -8.28
CA SER A 122 22.50 5.21 -8.49
C SER A 122 21.93 4.64 -7.19
N ALA A 123 20.82 3.91 -7.27
CA ALA A 123 20.19 3.28 -6.11
C ALA A 123 19.82 1.81 -6.40
N GLN A 124 19.87 0.94 -5.40
CA GLN A 124 19.35 -0.42 -5.54
C GLN A 124 17.82 -0.41 -5.49
N ILE A 125 17.20 -1.13 -6.44
CA ILE A 125 15.76 -1.32 -6.57
C ILE A 125 15.42 -2.81 -6.67
N TRP A 126 14.17 -3.17 -6.35
CA TRP A 126 13.68 -4.53 -6.44
C TRP A 126 12.72 -4.73 -7.62
N MET A 127 13.19 -5.47 -8.62
CA MET A 127 12.45 -5.83 -9.82
C MET A 127 11.65 -7.12 -9.57
N SER A 128 10.42 -7.19 -10.08
CA SER A 128 9.56 -8.36 -9.90
C SER A 128 8.62 -8.57 -11.09
N HIS A 129 9.14 -8.52 -12.31
CA HIS A 129 8.29 -8.60 -13.51
C HIS A 129 8.90 -9.49 -14.59
N SER A 130 8.01 -10.16 -15.33
CA SER A 130 8.36 -10.89 -16.54
C SER A 130 8.27 -10.03 -17.80
N ASP A 131 7.43 -8.99 -17.76
CA ASP A 131 7.07 -8.21 -18.94
C ASP A 131 7.74 -6.84 -18.91
N THR A 132 8.06 -6.29 -20.07
CA THR A 132 8.67 -4.97 -20.18
C THR A 132 7.92 -4.10 -21.19
N VAL A 133 7.99 -2.78 -21.00
CA VAL A 133 7.46 -1.82 -21.98
C VAL A 133 8.38 -1.86 -23.20
N LYS A 134 7.89 -2.45 -24.29
CA LYS A 134 8.63 -2.63 -25.55
C LYS A 134 8.62 -1.35 -26.39
N THR A 135 7.50 -0.65 -26.41
CA THR A 135 7.35 0.64 -27.09
C THR A 135 6.79 1.62 -26.07
N LEU A 136 7.53 2.69 -25.84
CA LEU A 136 7.09 3.76 -24.95
C LEU A 136 5.83 4.43 -25.54
N PRO A 137 4.86 4.84 -24.71
CA PRO A 137 3.77 5.70 -25.16
C PRO A 137 4.31 6.97 -25.84
N PRO A 138 3.54 7.55 -26.79
CA PRO A 138 3.80 8.90 -27.25
C PRO A 138 3.97 9.86 -26.05
N ASP A 139 4.94 10.76 -26.14
CA ASP A 139 5.24 11.79 -25.14
C ASP A 139 5.71 11.28 -23.76
N ALA A 140 5.90 9.97 -23.58
CA ALA A 140 6.47 9.44 -22.35
C ALA A 140 7.95 9.83 -22.20
N VAL A 141 8.28 10.43 -21.05
CA VAL A 141 9.65 10.81 -20.68
C VAL A 141 10.27 9.71 -19.82
N VAL A 142 11.47 9.26 -20.18
CA VAL A 142 12.22 8.31 -19.35
C VAL A 142 12.84 9.06 -18.17
N LEU A 143 12.44 8.68 -16.95
CA LEU A 143 12.95 9.25 -15.72
C LEU A 143 14.16 8.49 -15.17
N GLY A 144 14.28 7.20 -15.47
CA GLY A 144 15.35 6.35 -14.97
C GLY A 144 15.46 5.03 -15.71
N LYS A 145 16.66 4.48 -15.73
CA LYS A 145 17.01 3.22 -16.40
C LYS A 145 17.67 2.24 -15.43
N ASN A 146 17.63 0.95 -15.73
CA ASN A 146 18.46 -0.01 -15.00
C ASN A 146 19.92 -0.01 -15.52
N GLN A 147 20.80 -0.82 -14.93
CA GLN A 147 22.20 -0.97 -15.36
C GLN A 147 22.38 -1.46 -16.80
N HIS A 148 21.34 -2.03 -17.41
CA HIS A 148 21.34 -2.49 -18.81
C HIS A 148 20.74 -1.45 -19.77
N GLY A 149 20.41 -0.25 -19.29
CA GLY A 149 19.85 0.83 -20.10
C GLY A 149 18.35 0.69 -20.38
N VAL A 150 17.67 -0.28 -19.77
CA VAL A 150 16.22 -0.49 -19.92
C VAL A 150 15.48 0.57 -19.11
N PRO A 151 14.50 1.30 -19.69
CA PRO A 151 13.64 2.21 -18.93
C PRO A 151 12.88 1.49 -17.82
N VAL A 152 13.07 1.91 -16.57
CA VAL A 152 12.38 1.35 -15.39
C VAL A 152 11.57 2.40 -14.63
N ALA A 153 11.58 3.64 -15.10
CA ALA A 153 10.74 4.71 -14.61
C ALA A 153 10.36 5.67 -15.73
N LEU A 154 9.07 5.96 -15.84
CA LEU A 154 8.48 6.78 -16.89
C LEU A 154 7.59 7.86 -16.29
N GLN A 155 7.49 8.98 -17.01
CA GLN A 155 6.48 10.01 -16.81
C GLN A 155 5.64 10.10 -18.08
N PHE A 156 4.31 9.95 -17.96
CA PHE A 156 3.38 9.97 -19.09
C PHE A 156 2.63 11.29 -19.23
N GLY A 157 2.82 12.20 -18.27
CA GLY A 157 2.19 13.50 -18.22
C GLY A 157 2.61 14.23 -16.94
N PRO A 158 2.12 15.46 -16.69
CA PRO A 158 2.59 16.28 -15.56
C PRO A 158 2.45 15.61 -14.19
N LYS A 159 1.40 14.78 -14.02
CA LYS A 159 1.04 14.12 -12.75
C LYS A 159 1.04 12.58 -12.83
N LEU A 160 1.45 12.00 -13.96
CA LEU A 160 1.31 10.57 -14.23
C LEU A 160 2.67 9.88 -14.32
N PHE A 161 2.96 9.01 -13.36
CA PHE A 161 4.26 8.35 -13.20
C PHE A 161 4.11 6.83 -13.22
N GLY A 162 5.15 6.15 -13.69
CA GLY A 162 5.25 4.70 -13.64
C GLY A 162 6.66 4.27 -13.23
N ILE A 163 6.76 3.24 -12.39
CA ILE A 163 8.00 2.58 -12.03
C ILE A 163 7.86 1.06 -12.18
N GLN A 164 8.93 0.41 -12.62
CA GLN A 164 8.95 -1.01 -12.94
C GLN A 164 9.52 -1.87 -11.79
N PHE A 165 9.69 -1.25 -10.62
CA PHE A 165 10.20 -1.85 -9.38
C PHE A 165 9.29 -1.50 -8.21
N HIS A 166 9.45 -2.22 -7.09
CA HIS A 166 8.66 -2.04 -5.88
C HIS A 166 9.36 -1.11 -4.88
N PRO A 167 8.95 0.17 -4.74
CA PRO A 167 9.56 1.09 -3.77
C PRO A 167 9.15 0.79 -2.31
N GLU A 168 8.12 -0.02 -2.10
CA GLU A 168 7.55 -0.34 -0.79
C GLU A 168 8.33 -1.42 -0.03
N VAL A 169 9.14 -2.22 -0.74
CA VAL A 169 9.94 -3.31 -0.16
C VAL A 169 11.30 -2.81 0.32
N SER A 170 11.83 -3.43 1.38
CA SER A 170 13.12 -3.06 1.99
C SER A 170 14.33 -3.25 1.06
N HIS A 171 14.21 -4.11 0.05
CA HIS A 171 15.27 -4.34 -0.94
C HIS A 171 15.50 -3.13 -1.87
N SER A 172 14.50 -2.24 -2.00
CA SER A 172 14.64 -0.94 -2.65
C SER A 172 15.13 0.09 -1.63
N HIS A 173 16.44 0.27 -1.51
CA HIS A 173 17.07 1.00 -0.39
C HIS A 173 16.58 2.45 -0.26
N GLU A 174 16.30 3.13 -1.37
CA GLU A 174 15.76 4.50 -1.39
C GLU A 174 14.26 4.55 -1.78
N GLY A 175 13.56 3.41 -1.73
CA GLY A 175 12.15 3.30 -2.11
C GLY A 175 11.21 4.16 -1.26
N ALA A 176 11.48 4.27 0.04
CA ALA A 176 10.73 5.15 0.94
C ALA A 176 10.83 6.63 0.52
N LYS A 177 11.99 7.05 0.00
CA LYS A 177 12.21 8.43 -0.49
C LYS A 177 11.45 8.69 -1.79
N ILE A 178 11.43 7.70 -2.69
CA ILE A 178 10.62 7.73 -3.91
C ILE A 178 9.13 7.90 -3.58
N LEU A 179 8.60 7.10 -2.65
CA LEU A 179 7.22 7.24 -2.19
C LEU A 179 6.97 8.59 -1.53
N SER A 180 7.88 9.08 -0.69
CA SER A 180 7.78 10.41 -0.08
C SER A 180 7.71 11.53 -1.13
N ASN A 181 8.57 11.49 -2.15
CA ASN A 181 8.57 12.45 -3.26
C ASN A 181 7.25 12.43 -4.04
N PHE A 182 6.68 11.24 -4.29
CA PHE A 182 5.36 11.13 -4.93
C PHE A 182 4.25 11.71 -4.04
N LEU A 183 4.22 11.36 -2.76
CA LEU A 183 3.21 11.84 -1.82
C LEU A 183 3.27 13.36 -1.62
N ALA A 184 4.47 13.96 -1.71
CA ALA A 184 4.64 15.41 -1.66
C ALA A 184 3.96 16.15 -2.83
N MET A 185 3.61 15.45 -3.93
CA MET A 185 2.85 16.01 -5.04
C MET A 185 1.34 16.13 -4.73
N ALA A 186 0.90 15.58 -3.59
CA ALA A 186 -0.47 15.62 -3.10
C ALA A 186 -0.55 16.37 -1.75
N PRO A 187 -0.32 17.70 -1.74
CA PRO A 187 -0.19 18.47 -0.50
C PRO A 187 -1.47 18.48 0.36
N ASP A 188 -2.63 18.29 -0.25
CA ASP A 188 -3.92 18.25 0.44
C ASP A 188 -4.30 16.84 0.93
N ALA A 189 -3.36 15.89 0.91
CA ALA A 189 -3.61 14.53 1.38
C ALA A 189 -3.91 14.52 2.88
N ALA A 190 -4.96 13.77 3.24
CA ALA A 190 -5.41 13.66 4.62
C ALA A 190 -4.31 13.05 5.50
N PRO A 191 -4.00 13.63 6.66
CA PRO A 191 -3.00 13.07 7.56
C PRO A 191 -3.49 11.74 8.14
N PHE A 192 -2.55 10.86 8.47
CA PHE A 192 -2.79 9.67 9.25
C PHE A 192 -2.06 9.77 10.58
N ARG A 193 -2.83 9.70 11.66
CA ARG A 193 -2.32 9.51 13.01
C ARG A 193 -2.98 8.28 13.58
N ILE A 194 -2.17 7.41 14.17
CA ILE A 194 -2.68 6.16 14.74
C ILE A 194 -3.64 6.44 15.90
N GLU A 195 -3.45 7.56 16.61
CA GLU A 195 -4.33 8.04 17.66
C GLU A 195 -5.74 8.37 17.14
N ASP A 196 -5.83 9.07 16.01
CA ASP A 196 -7.11 9.42 15.40
C ASP A 196 -7.84 8.14 14.92
N PHE A 197 -7.09 7.22 14.32
CA PHE A 197 -7.63 5.93 13.90
C PHE A 197 -8.12 5.08 15.09
N LYS A 198 -7.38 5.11 16.20
CA LYS A 198 -7.80 4.46 17.45
C LYS A 198 -9.13 5.04 17.95
N GLN A 199 -9.29 6.36 17.96
CA GLN A 199 -10.54 6.99 18.40
C GLN A 199 -11.72 6.68 17.46
N GLU A 200 -11.46 6.62 16.16
CA GLU A 200 -12.47 6.20 15.17
C GLU A 200 -12.94 4.76 15.45
N LEU A 201 -12.01 3.83 15.66
CA LEU A 201 -12.34 2.44 16.00
C LEU A 201 -13.13 2.32 17.30
N ILE A 202 -12.73 3.05 18.36
CA ILE A 202 -13.47 3.07 19.63
C ILE A 202 -14.91 3.52 19.41
N THR A 203 -15.13 4.52 18.57
CA THR A 203 -16.47 5.03 18.24
C THR A 203 -17.28 3.99 17.46
N GLN A 204 -16.69 3.39 16.42
CA GLN A 204 -17.34 2.35 15.63
C GLN A 204 -17.69 1.12 16.48
N ILE A 205 -16.82 0.72 17.40
CA ILE A 205 -17.07 -0.40 18.34
C ILE A 205 -18.27 -0.08 19.23
N LYS A 206 -18.32 1.12 19.84
CA LYS A 206 -19.46 1.56 20.66
C LYS A 206 -20.77 1.51 19.88
N GLU A 207 -20.76 2.07 18.68
CA GLU A 207 -21.90 2.07 17.79
C GLU A 207 -22.31 0.64 17.44
N ARG A 208 -21.41 -0.19 16.91
CA ARG A 208 -21.72 -1.55 16.47
C ARG A 208 -22.24 -2.45 17.59
N CYS A 209 -21.66 -2.35 18.78
CA CYS A 209 -22.05 -3.16 19.93
C CYS A 209 -23.42 -2.74 20.47
N HIS A 210 -23.80 -1.46 20.38
CA HIS A 210 -25.07 -0.93 20.87
C HIS A 210 -25.35 -1.34 22.34
N GLY A 211 -24.34 -1.28 23.20
CA GLY A 211 -24.44 -1.63 24.62
C GLY A 211 -24.59 -3.14 24.92
N ARG A 212 -24.56 -4.00 23.90
CA ARG A 212 -24.55 -5.46 24.10
C ARG A 212 -23.20 -5.92 24.61
N GLU A 213 -23.22 -6.96 25.42
CA GLU A 213 -22.01 -7.64 25.88
C GLU A 213 -21.32 -8.38 24.73
N VAL A 214 -19.99 -8.28 24.67
CA VAL A 214 -19.14 -8.92 23.66
C VAL A 214 -18.36 -10.08 24.29
N VAL A 215 -18.44 -11.26 23.70
CA VAL A 215 -17.52 -12.36 24.03
C VAL A 215 -16.27 -12.22 23.17
N CYS A 216 -15.10 -12.14 23.82
CA CYS A 216 -13.80 -11.97 23.17
C CYS A 216 -12.88 -13.11 23.57
N ALA A 217 -12.66 -14.08 22.68
CA ALA A 217 -11.63 -15.09 22.92
C ALA A 217 -10.25 -14.42 22.82
N VAL A 218 -9.43 -14.57 23.85
CA VAL A 218 -8.07 -14.05 23.89
C VAL A 218 -7.08 -15.21 23.91
N SER A 219 -6.00 -15.07 23.14
CA SER A 219 -4.97 -16.12 23.02
C SER A 219 -3.64 -15.74 23.65
N GLY A 220 -3.51 -14.49 24.13
CA GLY A 220 -2.22 -13.87 24.46
C GLY A 220 -1.52 -13.22 23.27
N GLY A 221 -1.94 -13.55 22.04
CA GLY A 221 -1.45 -12.91 20.82
C GLY A 221 -1.86 -11.44 20.73
N VAL A 222 -1.00 -10.63 20.11
CA VAL A 222 -1.13 -9.17 20.00
C VAL A 222 -2.52 -8.75 19.50
N ASP A 223 -3.04 -9.38 18.45
CA ASP A 223 -4.32 -9.00 17.84
C ASP A 223 -5.48 -9.12 18.83
N SER A 224 -5.60 -10.27 19.50
CA SER A 224 -6.68 -10.52 20.47
C SER A 224 -6.54 -9.63 21.71
N THR A 225 -5.31 -9.35 22.14
CA THR A 225 -5.01 -8.46 23.26
C THR A 225 -5.36 -7.01 22.93
N VAL A 226 -5.02 -6.54 21.72
CA VAL A 226 -5.38 -5.19 21.25
C VAL A 226 -6.90 -5.06 21.14
N LEU A 227 -7.60 -6.06 20.61
CA LEU A 227 -9.07 -6.04 20.54
C LEU A 227 -9.71 -5.95 21.94
N ALA A 228 -9.25 -6.76 22.89
CA ALA A 228 -9.75 -6.72 24.26
C ALA A 228 -9.53 -5.35 24.92
N VAL A 229 -8.36 -4.74 24.71
CA VAL A 229 -8.07 -3.38 25.19
C VAL A 229 -8.95 -2.33 24.49
N LEU A 230 -9.19 -2.45 23.19
CA LEU A 230 -10.08 -1.54 22.46
C LEU A 230 -11.54 -1.65 22.96
N LEU A 231 -12.03 -2.86 23.26
CA LEU A 231 -13.36 -3.07 23.86
C LEU A 231 -13.46 -2.41 25.24
N LYS A 232 -12.42 -2.55 26.07
CA LYS A 232 -12.31 -1.86 27.36
C LYS A 232 -12.32 -0.35 27.20
N GLU A 233 -11.48 0.21 26.33
CA GLU A 233 -11.42 1.66 26.11
C GLU A 233 -12.70 2.21 25.50
N ALA A 234 -13.41 1.38 24.72
CA ALA A 234 -14.74 1.67 24.22
C ALA A 234 -15.82 1.62 25.31
N ASN A 235 -15.50 1.28 26.55
CA ASN A 235 -16.46 1.05 27.64
C ASN A 235 -17.59 0.07 27.22
N VAL A 236 -17.26 -0.89 26.37
CA VAL A 236 -18.20 -1.94 25.96
C VAL A 236 -18.09 -3.09 26.96
N PRO A 237 -19.20 -3.57 27.54
CA PRO A 237 -19.19 -4.76 28.38
C PRO A 237 -18.63 -5.94 27.57
N HIS A 238 -17.62 -6.62 28.10
CA HIS A 238 -17.01 -7.75 27.41
C HIS A 238 -16.49 -8.80 28.38
N ARG A 239 -16.50 -10.05 27.92
CA ARG A 239 -15.91 -11.21 28.60
C ARG A 239 -14.70 -11.66 27.79
N ALA A 240 -13.51 -11.44 28.32
CA ALA A 240 -12.26 -11.86 27.70
C ALA A 240 -11.93 -13.29 28.16
N ILE A 241 -12.15 -14.28 27.31
CA ILE A 241 -12.01 -15.70 27.66
C ILE A 241 -10.66 -16.22 27.18
N PHE A 242 -9.82 -16.69 28.11
CA PHE A 242 -8.53 -17.30 27.82
C PHE A 242 -8.60 -18.82 28.04
N VAL A 243 -8.39 -19.60 26.98
CA VAL A 243 -8.42 -21.07 27.06
C VAL A 243 -7.01 -21.62 27.06
N ASP A 244 -6.55 -22.12 28.20
CA ASP A 244 -5.38 -22.98 28.26
C ASP A 244 -5.76 -24.38 27.72
N ASN A 245 -5.23 -24.69 26.54
CA ASN A 245 -5.43 -25.96 25.86
C ASN A 245 -4.30 -26.97 26.14
N GLY A 246 -3.33 -26.63 26.99
CA GLY A 246 -2.17 -27.45 27.31
C GLY A 246 -1.07 -27.48 26.24
N LEU A 247 -1.17 -26.63 25.21
CA LEU A 247 -0.22 -26.55 24.08
C LEU A 247 0.50 -25.19 24.00
N LEU A 248 0.37 -24.37 25.04
CA LEU A 248 1.02 -23.07 25.14
C LEU A 248 2.52 -23.21 25.43
N ARG A 249 3.28 -22.14 25.18
CA ARG A 249 4.72 -22.10 25.50
C ARG A 249 4.94 -22.12 27.01
N LEU A 250 6.18 -22.45 27.39
CA LEU A 250 6.61 -22.43 28.79
C LEU A 250 6.30 -21.06 29.41
N ASN A 251 5.53 -21.06 30.51
CA ASN A 251 5.09 -19.89 31.28
C ASN A 251 4.14 -18.91 30.55
N GLU A 252 3.63 -19.25 29.37
CA GLU A 252 2.80 -18.32 28.58
C GLU A 252 1.46 -18.02 29.26
N VAL A 253 0.91 -18.98 30.03
CA VAL A 253 -0.32 -18.77 30.82
C VAL A 253 -0.13 -17.66 31.84
N GLU A 254 0.92 -17.75 32.66
CA GLU A 254 1.23 -16.78 33.70
C GLU A 254 1.55 -15.40 33.11
N GLU A 255 2.28 -15.37 31.99
CA GLU A 255 2.61 -14.14 31.26
C GLU A 255 1.35 -13.43 30.74
N VAL A 256 0.44 -14.17 30.11
CA VAL A 256 -0.83 -13.63 29.59
C VAL A 256 -1.69 -13.11 30.73
N GLN A 257 -1.85 -13.88 31.81
CA GLN A 257 -2.61 -13.43 32.98
C GLN A 257 -2.03 -12.16 33.60
N ALA A 258 -0.72 -12.09 33.78
CA ALA A 258 -0.04 -10.90 34.31
C ALA A 258 -0.19 -9.69 33.37
N GLN A 259 -0.12 -9.92 32.05
CA GLN A 259 -0.28 -8.86 31.06
C GLN A 259 -1.70 -8.27 31.10
N PHE A 260 -2.74 -9.10 31.09
CA PHE A 260 -4.12 -8.64 31.13
C PHE A 260 -4.47 -7.97 32.46
N ALA A 261 -3.95 -8.47 33.59
CA ALA A 261 -4.06 -7.79 34.88
C ALA A 261 -3.46 -6.38 34.84
N ARG A 262 -2.28 -6.19 34.24
CA ARG A 262 -1.65 -4.87 34.05
C ARG A 262 -2.44 -3.95 33.12
N LEU A 263 -3.05 -4.51 32.07
CA LEU A 263 -3.93 -3.79 31.16
C LEU A 263 -5.31 -3.50 31.80
N GLY A 264 -5.60 -4.09 32.96
CA GLY A 264 -6.85 -3.98 33.70
C GLY A 264 -8.04 -4.55 32.92
N VAL A 265 -7.83 -5.61 32.17
CA VAL A 265 -8.87 -6.39 31.50
C VAL A 265 -9.01 -7.70 32.28
N ASN A 266 -10.22 -8.00 32.76
CA ASN A 266 -10.45 -9.22 33.52
C ASN A 266 -10.53 -10.41 32.56
N LEU A 267 -9.68 -11.41 32.79
CA LEU A 267 -9.74 -12.69 32.08
C LEU A 267 -10.72 -13.64 32.78
N GLU A 268 -11.45 -14.37 31.96
CA GLU A 268 -12.22 -15.57 32.31
C GLU A 268 -11.48 -16.82 31.83
#